data_AF-A0A4Q0AIE6-F1
#
_entry.id   AF-A0A4Q0AIE6-F1
#
_cell.length_a   1.000
_cell.length_b   1.000
_cell.length_c   1.000
_cell.angle_alpha   90.00
_cell.angle_beta   90.00
_cell.angle_gamma   90.00
#
_symmetry.space_group_name_H-M   'P 1'
#
loop_
_entity.id
_entity.type
_entity.pdbx_description
1 polymer ?
#
loop_
_entity_poly.entity_id
_entity_poly.type
_entity_poly.pdbx_seq_one_letter_code
_entity_poly.pdbx_strand_id
1 'polypeptide(L)'
;MDQSISVVFFLAAVLVFAAILFAVISLTRRGSTSLDVNKYRIKWMAIEQQLNQAEVMTFQLSVLNADTLLDQALKEKGIQGATMGERMKNMQHKWSHANNVWAAHKLRNQIAHEPDVKLSYDTARRALASFKQALKDVGAI
;
A
#
# COMPACT_ATOMS: atom_id res chain seq x y z
N MET A 1 15.54 44.20 -35.23
CA MET A 1 15.27 44.29 -33.77
C MET A 1 14.16 43.33 -33.34
N ASP A 2 13.16 43.08 -34.18
CA ASP A 2 12.00 42.25 -33.82
C ASP A 2 12.32 40.76 -33.60
N GLN A 3 13.15 40.15 -34.44
CA GLN A 3 13.49 38.71 -34.30
C GLN A 3 14.23 38.40 -33.00
N SER A 4 15.19 39.25 -32.58
CA SER A 4 15.89 39.10 -31.32
C SER A 4 14.95 39.23 -30.12
N ILE A 5 13.98 40.14 -30.20
CA ILE A 5 12.99 40.34 -29.14
C ILE A 5 12.04 39.14 -29.05
N SER A 6 11.56 38.62 -30.19
CA SER A 6 10.71 37.41 -30.23
C SER A 6 11.42 36.17 -29.67
N VAL A 7 12.71 35.99 -29.97
CA VAL A 7 13.52 34.87 -29.45
C VAL A 7 13.67 34.98 -27.93
N VAL A 8 13.92 36.18 -27.40
CA VAL A 8 14.02 36.40 -25.95
C VAL A 8 12.71 36.09 -25.23
N PHE A 9 11.57 36.53 -25.77
CA PHE A 9 10.26 36.21 -25.20
C PHE A 9 9.95 34.71 -25.23
N PHE A 10 10.31 34.01 -26.32
CA PHE A 10 10.13 32.57 -26.42
C PHE A 10 10.95 31.81 -25.36
N LEU A 11 12.22 32.16 -25.18
CA LEU A 11 13.08 31.54 -24.16
C LEU A 11 12.57 31.82 -22.74
N ALA A 12 12.11 33.04 -22.46
CA ALA A 12 11.51 33.37 -21.17
C ALA A 12 10.25 32.53 -20.91
N ALA A 13 9.38 32.35 -21.91
CA ALA A 13 8.18 31.53 -21.79
C ALA A 13 8.51 30.06 -21.51
N VAL A 14 9.51 29.49 -22.19
CA VAL A 14 9.98 28.10 -21.95
C VAL A 14 10.52 27.94 -20.54
N LEU A 15 11.32 28.89 -20.04
CA LEU A 15 11.86 28.84 -18.68
C LEU A 15 10.75 28.93 -17.62
N VAL A 16 9.77 29.81 -17.82
CA VAL A 16 8.60 29.91 -16.93
C VAL A 16 7.80 28.61 -16.94
N PHE A 17 7.55 28.04 -18.11
CA PHE A 17 6.82 26.77 -18.23
C PHE A 17 7.57 25.62 -17.57
N ALA A 18 8.88 25.53 -17.75
CA ALA A 18 9.73 24.55 -17.08
C ALA A 18 9.74 24.74 -15.55
N ALA A 19 9.77 25.98 -15.06
CA ALA A 19 9.71 26.27 -13.62
C ALA A 19 8.35 25.89 -13.02
N ILE A 20 7.25 26.18 -13.73
CA ILE A 20 5.90 25.78 -13.33
C ILE A 20 5.80 24.25 -13.31
N LEU A 21 6.27 23.57 -14.36
CA LEU A 21 6.27 22.10 -14.44
C LEU A 21 7.09 21.49 -13.29
N PHE A 22 8.28 22.03 -13.03
CA PHE A 22 9.14 21.60 -11.92
C PHE A 22 8.46 21.83 -10.57
N ALA A 23 7.83 22.99 -10.36
CA ALA A 23 7.09 23.28 -9.14
C ALA A 23 5.91 22.32 -8.95
N VAL A 24 5.12 22.05 -10.00
CA VAL A 24 4.02 21.07 -9.96
C VAL A 24 4.55 19.69 -9.60
N ILE A 25 5.62 19.21 -10.24
CA ILE A 25 6.22 17.89 -9.95
C ILE A 25 6.76 17.86 -8.51
N SER A 26 7.39 18.94 -8.04
CA SER A 26 7.97 19.01 -6.70
C SER A 26 6.90 19.11 -5.61
N LEU A 27 5.80 19.82 -5.85
CA LEU A 27 4.67 19.95 -4.92
C LEU A 27 3.80 18.69 -4.90
N THR A 28 3.73 17.95 -6.01
CA THR A 28 3.00 16.67 -6.08
C THR A 28 3.83 15.47 -5.63
N ARG A 29 5.17 15.59 -5.56
CA ARG A 29 6.03 14.61 -4.87
C ARG A 29 5.80 14.70 -3.36
N ARG A 30 4.76 14.01 -2.89
CA ARG A 30 4.56 13.69 -1.47
C ARG A 30 5.81 12.93 -1.00
N GLY A 31 6.65 13.59 -0.19
CA GLY A 31 7.76 12.92 0.47
C GLY A 31 7.23 11.73 1.28
N SER A 32 8.03 10.67 1.39
CA SER A 32 7.70 9.50 2.22
C SER A 32 7.42 9.95 3.65
N THR A 33 6.13 10.09 4.00
CA THR A 33 5.74 10.33 5.39
C THR A 33 6.25 9.14 6.22
N SER A 34 6.91 9.42 7.34
CA SER A 34 7.22 8.38 8.32
C SER A 34 5.89 7.79 8.79
N LEU A 35 5.79 6.46 8.80
CA LEU A 35 4.61 5.80 9.35
C LEU A 35 4.65 5.95 10.88
N ASP A 36 3.47 6.12 11.48
CA ASP A 36 3.32 5.97 12.93
C ASP A 36 3.37 4.48 13.27
N VAL A 37 4.58 3.98 13.53
CA VAL A 37 4.85 2.56 13.80
C VAL A 37 4.05 2.06 15.01
N ASN A 38 3.85 2.90 16.03
CA ASN A 38 3.12 2.51 17.23
C ASN A 38 1.63 2.27 16.92
N LYS A 39 1.02 3.17 16.13
CA LYS A 39 -0.36 2.99 15.64
C LYS A 39 -0.53 1.67 14.89
N TYR A 40 0.38 1.34 13.97
CA TYR A 40 0.30 0.09 13.22
C TYR A 40 0.53 -1.14 14.08
N ARG A 41 1.47 -1.09 15.03
CA ARG A 41 1.74 -2.20 15.96
C ARG A 41 0.52 -2.50 16.84
N ILE A 42 -0.14 -1.47 17.37
CA ILE A 42 -1.37 -1.62 18.17
C ILE A 42 -2.48 -2.25 17.33
N LYS A 43 -2.71 -1.73 16.11
CA LYS A 43 -3.72 -2.30 15.20
C LYS A 43 -3.41 -3.75 14.82
N TRP A 44 -2.15 -4.05 14.53
CA TRP A 44 -1.71 -5.39 14.19
C TRP A 44 -1.91 -6.37 15.35
N MET A 45 -1.54 -5.97 16.57
CA MET A 45 -1.78 -6.78 17.78
C MET A 45 -3.26 -7.11 17.97
N ALA A 46 -4.15 -6.14 17.75
CA ALA A 46 -5.60 -6.37 17.82
C ALA A 46 -6.07 -7.42 16.80
N ILE A 47 -5.55 -7.38 15.57
CA ILE A 47 -5.86 -8.36 14.51
C ILE A 47 -5.34 -9.76 14.89
N GLU A 48 -4.14 -9.86 15.47
CA GLU A 48 -3.59 -11.13 15.94
C GLU A 48 -4.43 -11.71 17.09
N GLN A 49 -4.84 -10.88 18.04
CA GLN A 49 -5.71 -11.29 19.15
C GLN A 49 -7.10 -11.72 18.70
N GLN A 50 -7.60 -11.14 17.60
CA GLN A 50 -8.89 -11.49 17.02
C GLN A 50 -8.91 -12.92 16.47
N LEU A 51 -7.78 -13.47 16.01
CA LEU A 51 -7.72 -14.80 15.41
C LEU A 51 -7.85 -15.89 16.49
N ASN A 52 -9.08 -16.37 16.72
CA ASN A 52 -9.41 -17.35 17.74
C ASN A 52 -9.79 -18.70 17.12
N GLN A 53 -9.00 -19.74 17.40
CA GLN A 53 -9.20 -21.09 16.86
C GLN A 53 -10.59 -21.68 17.12
N ALA A 54 -11.25 -21.28 18.22
CA ALA A 54 -12.59 -21.75 18.57
C ALA A 54 -13.71 -21.05 17.78
N GLU A 55 -13.41 -19.97 17.06
CA GLU A 55 -14.42 -19.11 16.43
C GLU A 55 -14.11 -18.86 14.95
N VAL A 56 -14.72 -19.67 14.07
CA VAL A 56 -14.44 -19.69 12.62
C VAL A 56 -14.70 -18.33 11.95
N MET A 57 -15.69 -17.57 12.43
CA MET A 57 -16.01 -16.24 11.90
C MET A 57 -14.82 -15.27 12.02
N THR A 58 -13.96 -15.46 13.02
CA THR A 58 -12.77 -14.62 13.21
C THR A 58 -11.75 -14.79 12.10
N PHE A 59 -11.72 -15.95 11.43
CA PHE A 59 -10.67 -16.28 10.46
C PHE A 59 -10.72 -15.37 9.24
N GLN A 60 -11.90 -15.26 8.63
CA GLN A 60 -12.11 -14.39 7.48
C GLN A 60 -11.90 -12.93 7.86
N LEU A 61 -12.49 -12.51 8.99
CA LEU A 61 -12.40 -11.12 9.44
C LEU A 61 -10.96 -10.69 9.73
N SER A 62 -10.14 -11.56 10.35
CA SER A 62 -8.72 -11.27 10.60
C SER A 62 -7.93 -11.10 9.29
N VAL A 63 -8.22 -11.89 8.25
CA VAL A 63 -7.59 -11.77 6.93
C VAL A 63 -8.00 -10.47 6.23
N LEU A 64 -9.29 -10.12 6.24
CA LEU A 64 -9.80 -8.85 5.69
C LEU A 64 -9.15 -7.64 6.36
N ASN A 65 -9.08 -7.65 7.70
CA ASN A 65 -8.50 -6.57 8.49
C ASN A 65 -6.99 -6.43 8.26
N ALA A 66 -6.27 -7.55 8.15
CA ALA A 66 -4.83 -7.57 7.88
C ALA A 66 -4.49 -6.94 6.51
N ASP A 67 -5.23 -7.28 5.46
CA ASP A 67 -5.07 -6.68 4.13
C ASP A 67 -5.39 -5.17 4.15
N THR A 68 -6.48 -4.79 4.83
CA THR A 68 -6.86 -3.38 4.98
C THR A 68 -5.78 -2.57 5.69
N LEU A 69 -5.16 -3.15 6.73
CA LEU A 69 -4.07 -2.50 7.46
C LEU A 69 -2.82 -2.32 6.57
N LEU A 70 -2.46 -3.33 5.79
CA LEU A 70 -1.34 -3.21 4.83
C LEU A 70 -1.65 -2.17 3.75
N ASP A 71 -2.87 -2.15 3.24
CA ASP A 71 -3.29 -1.16 2.24
C ASP A 71 -3.20 0.27 2.78
N GLN A 72 -3.60 0.47 4.04
CA GLN A 72 -3.45 1.74 4.74
C GLN A 72 -1.97 2.14 4.83
N ALA A 73 -1.07 1.21 5.19
CA ALA A 73 0.36 1.47 5.27
C ALA A 73 0.96 1.87 3.92
N LEU A 74 0.57 1.18 2.84
CA LEU A 74 1.01 1.48 1.48
C LEU A 74 0.54 2.87 1.02
N LYS A 75 -0.71 3.22 1.30
CA LYS A 75 -1.27 4.56 1.00
C LYS A 75 -0.54 5.65 1.78
N GLU A 76 -0.33 5.47 3.08
CA GLU A 76 0.35 6.45 3.93
C GLU A 76 1.84 6.60 3.56
N LYS A 77 2.48 5.54 3.05
CA LYS A 77 3.83 5.59 2.44
C LYS A 77 3.87 6.26 1.06
N GLY A 78 2.73 6.63 0.48
CA GLY A 78 2.67 7.26 -0.84
C GLY A 78 2.91 6.30 -2.01
N ILE A 79 2.75 4.99 -1.79
CA ILE A 79 2.84 4.00 -2.87
C ILE A 79 1.65 4.21 -3.83
N GLN A 80 1.97 4.45 -5.10
CA GLN A 80 0.98 4.76 -6.13
C GLN A 80 0.18 3.51 -6.53
N GLY A 81 -1.04 3.71 -7.03
CA GLY A 81 -1.95 2.66 -7.50
C GLY A 81 -3.38 2.95 -7.06
N ALA A 82 -4.36 2.69 -7.91
CA ALA A 82 -5.78 2.85 -7.61
C ALA A 82 -6.26 1.74 -6.66
N THR A 83 -5.82 0.52 -6.91
CA THR A 83 -6.17 -0.67 -6.13
C THR A 83 -5.06 -1.10 -5.18
N MET A 84 -5.41 -1.92 -4.19
CA MET A 84 -4.43 -2.57 -3.29
C MET A 84 -3.43 -3.40 -4.10
N GLY A 85 -3.92 -4.18 -5.07
CA GLY A 85 -3.08 -4.98 -5.97
C GLY A 85 -2.08 -4.14 -6.77
N GLU A 86 -2.49 -2.98 -7.29
CA GLU A 86 -1.55 -2.06 -7.97
C GLU A 86 -0.48 -1.51 -7.04
N ARG A 87 -0.85 -1.11 -5.81
CA ARG A 87 0.12 -0.67 -4.79
C ARG A 87 1.08 -1.80 -4.43
N MET A 88 0.58 -3.02 -4.29
CA MET A 88 1.42 -4.20 -4.04
C MET A 88 2.38 -4.50 -5.19
N LYS A 89 1.91 -4.38 -6.43
CA LYS A 89 2.73 -4.55 -7.64
C LYS A 89 3.86 -3.51 -7.70
N ASN A 90 3.59 -2.26 -7.35
CA ASN A 90 4.61 -1.21 -7.31
C ASN A 90 5.67 -1.43 -6.23
N MET A 91 5.38 -2.28 -5.23
CA MET A 91 6.31 -2.70 -4.19
C MET A 91 6.94 -4.09 -4.46
N GLN A 92 6.73 -4.68 -5.64
CA GLN A 92 7.11 -6.08 -5.95
C GLN A 92 8.54 -6.44 -5.54
N HIS A 93 9.50 -5.56 -5.82
CA HIS A 93 10.92 -5.80 -5.55
C HIS A 93 11.33 -5.56 -4.09
N LYS A 94 10.44 -5.01 -3.26
CA LYS A 94 10.69 -4.74 -1.84
C LYS A 94 10.11 -5.81 -0.91
N TRP A 95 9.25 -6.67 -1.42
CA TRP A 95 8.71 -7.78 -0.64
C TRP A 95 9.78 -8.82 -0.37
N SER A 96 9.99 -9.15 0.90
CA SER A 96 10.82 -10.29 1.30
C SER A 96 10.25 -11.60 0.76
N HIS A 97 8.91 -11.72 0.72
CA HIS A 97 8.19 -12.91 0.27
C HIS A 97 6.99 -12.57 -0.64
N ALA A 98 7.24 -11.98 -1.81
CA ALA A 98 6.21 -11.47 -2.71
C ALA A 98 5.07 -12.48 -2.98
N ASN A 99 5.40 -13.74 -3.29
CA ASN A 99 4.40 -14.77 -3.60
C ASN A 99 3.43 -15.03 -2.42
N ASN A 100 3.93 -14.98 -1.19
CA ASN A 100 3.12 -15.20 0.00
C ASN A 100 2.18 -14.01 0.25
N VAL A 101 2.66 -12.77 0.06
CA VAL A 101 1.84 -11.57 0.18
C VAL A 101 0.72 -11.57 -0.88
N TRP A 102 1.06 -11.92 -2.12
CA TRP A 102 0.06 -12.06 -3.19
C TRP A 102 -0.94 -13.19 -2.95
N ALA A 103 -0.50 -14.33 -2.41
CA ALA A 103 -1.41 -15.41 -2.05
C ALA A 103 -2.39 -14.99 -0.95
N ALA A 104 -1.92 -14.27 0.07
CA ALA A 104 -2.77 -13.74 1.14
C ALA A 104 -3.78 -12.69 0.61
N HIS A 105 -3.36 -11.80 -0.28
CA HIS A 105 -4.25 -10.83 -0.93
C HIS A 105 -5.31 -11.52 -1.81
N LYS A 106 -4.94 -12.56 -2.56
CA LYS A 106 -5.90 -13.36 -3.34
C LYS A 106 -6.92 -14.06 -2.46
N LEU A 107 -6.48 -14.65 -1.34
CA LEU A 107 -7.39 -15.24 -0.35
C LEU A 107 -8.39 -14.20 0.18
N ARG A 108 -7.92 -12.99 0.49
CA ARG A 108 -8.79 -11.87 0.89
C ARG A 108 -9.81 -11.53 -0.20
N ASN A 109 -9.40 -11.47 -1.46
CA ASN A 109 -10.33 -11.18 -2.57
C ASN A 109 -11.38 -12.29 -2.73
N GLN A 110 -10.98 -13.55 -2.54
CA GLN A 110 -11.90 -14.68 -2.52
C GLN A 110 -12.97 -14.48 -1.44
N ILE A 111 -12.56 -14.20 -0.19
CA ILE A 111 -13.47 -13.94 0.94
C ILE A 111 -14.46 -12.80 0.63
N ALA A 112 -14.01 -11.76 -0.07
CA ALA A 112 -14.84 -10.59 -0.37
C ALA A 112 -15.84 -10.79 -1.52
N HIS A 113 -15.69 -11.83 -2.34
CA HIS A 113 -16.49 -12.04 -3.55
C HIS A 113 -17.27 -13.35 -3.55
N GLU A 114 -16.83 -14.33 -2.78
CA GLU A 114 -17.50 -15.63 -2.64
C GLU A 114 -18.22 -15.70 -1.28
N PRO A 115 -19.53 -16.00 -1.24
CA PRO A 115 -20.31 -15.98 0.00
C PRO A 115 -19.97 -17.13 0.96
N ASP A 116 -19.48 -18.27 0.46
CA ASP A 116 -19.34 -19.52 1.22
C ASP A 116 -17.89 -19.98 1.43
N VAL A 117 -16.93 -19.04 1.48
CA VAL A 117 -15.50 -19.37 1.64
C VAL A 117 -15.25 -20.04 2.99
N LYS A 118 -15.01 -21.36 2.99
CA LYS A 118 -14.59 -22.07 4.19
C LYS A 118 -13.09 -21.90 4.40
N LEU A 119 -12.73 -21.17 5.44
CA LEU A 119 -11.34 -20.93 5.80
C LEU A 119 -10.95 -21.80 7.00
N SER A 120 -9.80 -22.46 6.96
CA SER A 120 -9.22 -23.13 8.13
C SER A 120 -8.38 -22.17 8.96
N TYR A 121 -8.25 -22.44 10.26
CA TYR A 121 -7.39 -21.67 11.17
C TYR A 121 -5.97 -21.53 10.63
N ASP A 122 -5.36 -22.64 10.17
CA ASP A 122 -3.99 -22.63 9.64
C ASP A 122 -3.84 -21.80 8.37
N THR A 123 -4.88 -21.73 7.55
CA THR A 123 -4.86 -20.90 6.34
C THR A 123 -4.96 -19.42 6.70
N ALA A 124 -5.85 -19.06 7.63
CA ALA A 124 -5.92 -17.70 8.17
C ALA A 124 -4.60 -17.28 8.83
N ARG A 125 -4.04 -18.14 9.69
CA ARG A 125 -2.76 -17.91 10.38
C ARG A 125 -1.60 -17.69 9.40
N ARG A 126 -1.50 -18.50 8.34
CA ARG A 126 -0.47 -18.32 7.29
C ARG A 126 -0.65 -17.02 6.51
N ALA A 127 -1.90 -16.64 6.21
CA ALA A 127 -2.20 -15.36 5.57
C ALA A 127 -1.81 -14.18 6.47
N LEU A 128 -2.15 -14.23 7.76
CA LEU A 128 -1.72 -13.22 8.75
C LEU A 128 -0.20 -13.13 8.83
N ALA A 129 0.52 -14.25 8.89
CA ALA A 129 1.98 -14.24 8.89
C ALA A 129 2.56 -13.54 7.64
N SER A 130 1.92 -13.74 6.48
CA SER A 130 2.32 -13.08 5.23
C SER A 130 2.07 -11.57 5.26
N PHE A 131 0.92 -11.13 5.79
CA PHE A 131 0.64 -9.70 5.98
C PHE A 131 1.53 -9.06 7.04
N LYS A 132 1.87 -9.78 8.12
CA LYS A 132 2.83 -9.32 9.13
C LYS A 132 4.19 -9.03 8.50
N GLN A 133 4.67 -9.96 7.67
CA GLN A 133 5.94 -9.76 6.96
C GLN A 133 5.86 -8.58 6.00
N ALA A 134 4.76 -8.44 5.25
CA ALA A 134 4.57 -7.30 4.37
C ALA A 134 4.55 -5.95 5.12
N LEU A 135 3.92 -5.89 6.29
CA LEU A 135 3.93 -4.69 7.14
C LEU A 135 5.35 -4.35 7.60
N LYS A 136 6.18 -5.35 7.93
CA LYS A 136 7.61 -5.15 8.21
C LYS A 136 8.37 -4.63 7.00
N ASP A 137 8.14 -5.21 5.82
CA ASP A 137 8.79 -4.81 4.57
C ASP A 137 8.46 -3.34 4.20
N VAL A 138 7.26 -2.87 4.54
CA VAL A 138 6.83 -1.47 4.37
C VAL A 138 7.38 -0.55 5.47
N GLY A 139 7.89 -1.11 6.56
CA GLY A 139 8.37 -0.38 7.74
C GLY A 139 7.23 0.13 8.63
N ALA A 140 6.11 -0.58 8.67
CA ALA A 140 4.94 -0.24 9.45
C ALA A 140 4.97 -0.80 10.88
N ILE A 141 5.67 -1.93 11.13
CA ILE A 141 5.73 -2.59 12.46
C ILE A 141 7.13 -3.07 12.84
#